data_AF-A0A7N2LGW4-F1
#
_entry.id   AF-A0A7N2LGW4-F1
#
_cell.length_a   1.000
_cell.length_b   1.000
_cell.length_c   1.000
_cell.angle_alpha   90.00
_cell.angle_beta   90.00
_cell.angle_gamma   90.00
#
_symmetry.space_group_name_H-M   'P 1'
#
loop_
_entity.id
_entity.type
_entity.pdbx_description
1 polymer ?
#
loop_
_entity_poly.entity_id
_entity_poly.type
_entity_poly.pdbx_seq_one_letter_code
_entity_poly.pdbx_strand_id
1 'polypeptide(L)'
;MRTWLRDHFFNKRRKERERAFFENGSKLLEKLIASCNGKSIPIRTFSDQQLGQATNNYCEKQEWCWYKGSLEGRIVFVKRLPDSKLWADIAINDLVMSAKMSAHSNVLNPIGCCLETPSPVLVYEFAANGFLMDRIYVSRVTKQKNQPMAWMSRLKIARHIAYAISYLHTAFHRPVIHMALRMHGILLDEHDVPKLCNLFHSVSIPEGETDVKGHEVLRNFRFYAPEFRASGKVTEKTDVYDFGRLLLELLTGENSYHIIRLTINEGSTLVEYMHNRTQGHCINEIVDPTILADGEAGASLQRQLQAVVNLALTCTEEDPQRRPTMVDVTKKLRRIERFTKVDEEALGSVRNLKLHERFEGHASASLKRNISNDESQAVKEASESLRSLIVTE
;
A
#
# COMPACT_ATOMS: atom_id res chain seq x y z
N MET A 1 -14.74 -56.73 -3.24
CA MET A 1 -14.96 -55.58 -4.16
C MET A 1 -14.81 -54.21 -3.46
N ARG A 2 -15.48 -53.95 -2.32
CA ARG A 2 -15.36 -52.67 -1.59
C ARG A 2 -13.97 -52.36 -1.02
N THR A 3 -13.24 -53.37 -0.51
CA THR A 3 -11.87 -53.24 0.01
C THR A 3 -10.86 -52.95 -1.10
N TRP A 4 -10.88 -53.75 -2.18
CA TRP A 4 -10.03 -53.53 -3.35
C TRP A 4 -10.20 -52.15 -4.01
N LEU A 5 -11.45 -51.68 -4.15
CA LEU A 5 -11.70 -50.33 -4.66
C LEU A 5 -11.09 -49.26 -3.74
N ARG A 6 -11.27 -49.41 -2.41
CA ARG A 6 -10.68 -48.50 -1.42
C ARG A 6 -9.16 -48.47 -1.51
N ASP A 7 -8.52 -49.62 -1.58
CA ASP A 7 -7.06 -49.75 -1.66
C ASP A 7 -6.52 -49.22 -3.00
N HIS A 8 -7.23 -49.45 -4.09
CA HIS A 8 -6.90 -48.92 -5.42
C HIS A 8 -6.98 -47.38 -5.44
N PHE A 9 -8.08 -46.79 -4.95
CA PHE A 9 -8.22 -45.34 -4.86
C PHE A 9 -7.20 -44.71 -3.91
N PHE A 10 -6.90 -45.38 -2.78
CA PHE A 10 -5.88 -44.93 -1.82
C PHE A 10 -4.49 -44.91 -2.47
N ASN A 11 -4.10 -46.00 -3.13
CA ASN A 11 -2.83 -46.09 -3.84
C ASN A 11 -2.72 -45.09 -5.00
N LYS A 12 -3.82 -44.85 -5.73
CA LYS A 12 -3.86 -43.84 -6.79
C LYS A 12 -3.63 -42.43 -6.23
N ARG A 13 -4.37 -42.04 -5.19
CA ARG A 13 -4.20 -40.72 -4.54
C ARG A 13 -2.79 -40.54 -3.96
N ARG A 14 -2.20 -41.59 -3.39
CA ARG A 14 -0.82 -41.54 -2.89
C ARG A 14 0.18 -41.25 -4.01
N LYS A 15 0.06 -41.95 -5.14
CA LYS A 15 0.92 -41.72 -6.32
C LYS A 15 0.73 -40.31 -6.91
N GLU A 16 -0.49 -39.79 -6.91
CA GLU A 16 -0.78 -38.42 -7.37
C GLU A 16 -0.15 -37.37 -6.45
N ARG A 17 -0.23 -37.55 -5.12
CA ARG A 17 0.44 -36.69 -4.13
C ARG A 17 1.95 -36.70 -4.25
N GLU A 18 2.55 -37.89 -4.38
CA GLU A 18 4.00 -38.05 -4.59
C GLU A 18 4.44 -37.34 -5.88
N ARG A 19 3.70 -37.52 -6.99
CA ARG A 19 3.99 -36.83 -8.25
C ARG A 19 3.91 -35.31 -8.09
N ALA A 20 2.82 -34.81 -7.51
CA ALA A 20 2.65 -33.37 -7.28
C ALA A 20 3.78 -32.80 -6.43
N PHE A 21 4.18 -33.50 -5.37
CA PHE A 21 5.29 -33.10 -4.51
C PHE A 21 6.60 -32.92 -5.29
N PHE A 22 6.96 -33.89 -6.14
CA PHE A 22 8.18 -33.79 -6.95
C PHE A 22 8.09 -32.70 -8.03
N GLU A 23 6.97 -32.60 -8.75
CA GLU A 23 6.79 -31.61 -9.82
C GLU A 23 6.73 -30.17 -9.29
N ASN A 24 6.05 -29.95 -8.17
CA ASN A 24 5.98 -28.63 -7.55
C ASN A 24 7.29 -28.29 -6.83
N GLY A 25 7.89 -29.27 -6.15
CA GLY A 25 9.16 -29.12 -5.47
C GLY A 25 10.31 -28.78 -6.40
N SER A 26 10.40 -29.42 -7.57
CA SER A 26 11.43 -29.10 -8.57
C SER A 26 11.29 -27.66 -9.08
N LYS A 27 10.08 -27.24 -9.47
CA LYS A 27 9.80 -25.87 -9.92
C LYS A 27 10.07 -24.83 -8.84
N LEU A 28 9.69 -25.11 -7.59
CA LEU A 28 9.98 -24.23 -6.46
C LEU A 28 11.48 -24.05 -6.29
N LEU A 29 12.24 -25.16 -6.31
CA LEU A 29 13.69 -25.13 -6.19
C LEU A 29 14.34 -24.33 -7.31
N GLU A 30 13.97 -24.58 -8.56
CA GLU A 30 14.45 -23.85 -9.74
C GLU A 30 14.23 -22.34 -9.61
N LYS A 31 13.00 -21.92 -9.25
CA LYS A 31 12.66 -20.49 -9.09
C LYS A 31 13.36 -19.85 -7.89
N LEU A 32 13.55 -20.56 -6.76
CA LEU A 32 14.30 -20.07 -5.61
C LEU A 32 15.78 -19.85 -5.96
N ILE A 33 16.40 -20.78 -6.68
CA ILE A 33 17.78 -20.64 -7.15
C ILE A 33 17.90 -19.42 -8.06
N ALA A 34 17.02 -19.28 -9.04
CA ALA A 34 17.02 -18.16 -9.97
C ALA A 34 16.75 -16.81 -9.30
N SER A 35 15.87 -16.75 -8.30
CA SER A 35 15.40 -15.49 -7.70
C SER A 35 16.20 -15.05 -6.47
N CYS A 36 16.80 -15.99 -5.73
CA CYS A 36 17.46 -15.73 -4.45
C CYS A 36 18.94 -16.12 -4.42
N ASN A 37 19.54 -16.46 -5.57
CA ASN A 37 20.94 -16.92 -5.69
C ASN A 37 21.27 -18.06 -4.71
N GLY A 38 20.32 -18.98 -4.49
CA GLY A 38 20.50 -20.10 -3.57
C GLY A 38 20.48 -19.75 -2.07
N LYS A 39 20.20 -18.50 -1.67
CA LYS A 39 19.98 -18.16 -0.25
C LYS A 39 18.76 -18.93 0.26
N SER A 40 18.97 -19.74 1.29
CA SER A 40 17.89 -20.49 1.93
C SER A 40 16.96 -19.52 2.66
N ILE A 41 15.68 -19.53 2.27
CA ILE A 41 14.62 -18.92 3.03
C ILE A 41 13.88 -20.08 3.70
N PRO A 42 13.72 -20.08 5.04
CA PRO A 42 13.14 -21.20 5.75
C PRO A 42 11.63 -21.29 5.45
N ILE A 43 11.27 -22.01 4.38
CA ILE A 43 9.90 -22.33 4.02
C ILE A 43 9.57 -23.69 4.65
N ARG A 44 8.62 -23.71 5.58
CA ARG A 44 8.15 -24.95 6.20
C ARG A 44 7.32 -25.76 5.20
N THR A 45 7.47 -27.07 5.24
CA THR A 45 6.60 -27.99 4.47
C THR A 45 5.49 -28.52 5.37
N PHE A 46 4.25 -28.45 4.90
CA PHE A 46 3.07 -29.01 5.54
C PHE A 46 2.43 -30.06 4.64
N SER A 47 1.73 -31.02 5.24
CA SER A 47 0.86 -31.94 4.50
C SER A 47 -0.53 -31.35 4.26
N ASP A 48 -1.21 -31.80 3.20
CA ASP A 48 -2.61 -31.45 2.90
C ASP A 48 -3.54 -31.86 4.05
N GLN A 49 -3.24 -32.97 4.74
CA GLN A 49 -3.99 -33.37 5.94
C GLN A 49 -3.84 -32.35 7.07
N GLN A 50 -2.62 -31.89 7.35
CA GLN A 50 -2.38 -30.88 8.39
C GLN A 50 -3.09 -29.56 8.05
N LEU A 51 -3.03 -29.10 6.80
CA LEU A 51 -3.71 -27.87 6.40
C LEU A 51 -5.23 -28.02 6.38
N GLY A 52 -5.74 -29.20 6.01
CA GLY A 52 -7.15 -29.54 6.13
C GLY A 52 -7.63 -29.49 7.58
N GLN A 53 -6.87 -30.05 8.52
CA GLN A 53 -7.19 -29.96 9.95
C GLN A 53 -7.10 -28.52 10.47
N ALA A 54 -6.04 -27.80 10.14
CA ALA A 54 -5.79 -26.43 10.58
C ALA A 54 -6.90 -25.46 10.16
N THR A 55 -7.53 -25.69 9.01
CA THR A 55 -8.57 -24.82 8.43
C THR A 55 -9.99 -25.35 8.62
N ASN A 56 -10.17 -26.43 9.38
CA ASN A 56 -11.43 -27.15 9.49
C ASN A 56 -12.03 -27.48 8.10
N ASN A 57 -11.22 -28.10 7.25
CA ASN A 57 -11.50 -28.39 5.84
C ASN A 57 -11.89 -27.15 5.03
N TYR A 58 -11.14 -26.05 5.20
CA TYR A 58 -11.32 -24.81 4.45
C TYR A 58 -12.73 -24.20 4.62
N CYS A 59 -13.30 -24.31 5.82
CA CYS A 59 -14.66 -23.85 6.12
C CYS A 59 -14.76 -22.33 6.25
N GLU A 60 -13.78 -21.69 6.91
CA GLU A 60 -13.80 -20.25 7.19
C GLU A 60 -13.09 -19.45 6.08
N LYS A 61 -13.77 -19.32 4.95
CA LYS A 61 -13.30 -18.52 3.81
C LYS A 61 -13.33 -17.03 4.15
N GLN A 62 -12.20 -16.36 3.99
CA GLN A 62 -12.04 -14.93 4.25
C GLN A 62 -12.33 -14.13 2.98
N GLU A 63 -11.50 -14.31 1.94
CA GLU A 63 -11.68 -13.65 0.65
C GLU A 63 -11.09 -14.49 -0.48
N TRP A 64 -11.83 -14.65 -1.58
CA TRP A 64 -11.48 -15.46 -2.76
C TRP A 64 -10.84 -16.84 -2.51
N CYS A 65 -9.52 -16.91 -2.23
CA CYS A 65 -8.76 -18.13 -1.99
C CYS A 65 -8.07 -18.18 -0.61
N TRP A 66 -8.38 -17.22 0.27
CA TRP A 66 -7.82 -17.11 1.62
C TRP A 66 -8.74 -17.74 2.66
N TYR A 67 -8.13 -18.53 3.54
CA TYR A 67 -8.78 -19.24 4.63
C TYR A 67 -8.04 -18.95 5.92
N LYS A 68 -8.78 -18.83 7.03
CA LYS A 68 -8.19 -18.77 8.36
C LYS A 68 -7.90 -20.19 8.84
N GLY A 69 -6.77 -20.36 9.51
CA GLY A 69 -6.43 -21.62 10.15
C GLY A 69 -5.65 -21.43 11.44
N SER A 70 -5.41 -22.54 12.15
CA SER A 70 -4.55 -22.60 13.34
C SER A 70 -3.53 -23.73 13.19
N LEU A 71 -2.25 -23.38 13.24
CA LEU A 71 -1.13 -24.32 13.22
C LEU A 71 -0.35 -24.15 14.53
N GLU A 72 -0.22 -25.24 15.30
CA GLU A 72 0.56 -25.24 16.55
C GLU A 72 0.10 -24.14 17.54
N GLY A 73 -1.21 -23.85 17.57
CA GLY A 73 -1.80 -22.80 18.41
C GLY A 73 -1.64 -21.38 17.88
N ARG A 74 -1.01 -21.19 16.71
CA ARG A 74 -0.86 -19.88 16.05
C ARG A 74 -1.87 -19.74 14.92
N ILE A 75 -2.55 -18.61 14.89
CA ILE A 75 -3.45 -18.27 13.78
C ILE A 75 -2.60 -17.99 12.53
N VAL A 76 -3.02 -18.53 11.40
CA VAL A 76 -2.36 -18.36 10.10
C VAL A 76 -3.38 -18.07 9.01
N PHE A 77 -2.90 -17.49 7.92
CA PHE A 77 -3.63 -17.49 6.67
C PHE A 77 -3.17 -18.64 5.77
N VAL A 78 -4.13 -19.38 5.22
CA VAL A 78 -3.91 -20.45 4.26
C VAL A 78 -4.51 -20.04 2.93
N LYS A 79 -3.69 -20.01 1.88
CA LYS A 79 -4.10 -19.62 0.53
C LYS A 79 -4.16 -20.85 -0.36
N ARG A 80 -5.36 -21.18 -0.85
CA ARG A 80 -5.63 -22.35 -1.70
C ARG A 80 -6.22 -21.91 -3.04
N LEU A 81 -5.39 -21.91 -4.08
CA LEU A 81 -5.79 -21.60 -5.45
C LEU A 81 -6.52 -22.80 -6.11
N PRO A 82 -7.27 -22.59 -7.19
CA PRO A 82 -7.93 -23.69 -7.91
C PRO A 82 -6.92 -24.70 -8.43
N ASP A 83 -7.24 -25.99 -8.38
CA ASP A 83 -6.33 -27.05 -8.78
C ASP A 83 -6.12 -27.06 -10.31
N SER A 84 -4.96 -26.57 -10.76
CA SER A 84 -4.51 -26.70 -12.16
C SER A 84 -3.00 -26.50 -12.30
N LYS A 85 -2.41 -26.96 -13.42
CA LYS A 85 -0.99 -26.72 -13.72
C LYS A 85 -0.66 -25.22 -13.86
N LEU A 86 -1.61 -24.42 -14.37
CA LEU A 86 -1.46 -22.96 -14.48
C LEU A 86 -1.39 -22.33 -13.09
N TRP A 87 -2.31 -22.68 -12.20
CA TRP A 87 -2.35 -22.16 -10.83
C TRP A 87 -1.18 -22.65 -9.98
N ALA A 88 -0.62 -23.81 -10.29
CA ALA A 88 0.58 -24.30 -9.64
C ALA A 88 1.78 -23.34 -9.84
N ASP A 89 2.03 -22.91 -11.07
CA ASP A 89 3.13 -21.96 -11.35
C ASP A 89 2.89 -20.60 -10.68
N ILE A 90 1.63 -20.13 -10.70
CA ILE A 90 1.20 -18.89 -10.03
C ILE A 90 1.43 -18.98 -8.52
N ALA A 91 1.07 -20.08 -7.87
CA ALA A 91 1.27 -20.29 -6.44
C ALA A 91 2.76 -20.32 -6.06
N ILE A 92 3.58 -21.03 -6.86
CA ILE A 92 5.02 -21.11 -6.63
C ILE A 92 5.65 -19.73 -6.82
N ASN A 93 5.26 -18.98 -7.85
CA ASN A 93 5.75 -17.62 -8.06
C ASN A 93 5.42 -16.71 -6.87
N ASP A 94 4.18 -16.78 -6.36
CA ASP A 94 3.75 -16.03 -5.17
C ASP A 94 4.65 -16.31 -3.97
N LEU A 95 4.89 -17.59 -3.70
CA LEU A 95 5.70 -18.03 -2.57
C LEU A 95 7.14 -17.54 -2.69
N VAL A 96 7.76 -17.71 -3.88
CA VAL A 96 9.14 -17.29 -4.13
C VAL A 96 9.30 -15.78 -4.01
N MET A 97 8.40 -15.01 -4.60
CA MET A 97 8.47 -13.55 -4.54
C MET A 97 8.16 -13.01 -3.14
N SER A 98 7.18 -13.60 -2.44
CA SER A 98 6.89 -13.28 -1.03
C SER A 98 8.10 -13.59 -0.14
N ALA A 99 8.74 -14.74 -0.36
CA ALA A 99 9.93 -15.15 0.38
C ALA A 99 11.09 -14.16 0.11
N LYS A 100 11.36 -13.84 -1.16
CA LYS A 100 12.37 -12.84 -1.58
C LYS A 100 12.16 -11.48 -0.91
N MET A 101 10.91 -11.12 -0.64
CA MET A 101 10.49 -9.87 -0.01
C MET A 101 10.32 -9.92 1.51
N SER A 102 10.49 -11.09 2.14
CA SER A 102 10.18 -11.31 3.58
C SER A 102 10.96 -10.43 4.56
N ALA A 103 12.10 -9.87 4.15
CA ALA A 103 12.84 -8.91 4.96
C ALA A 103 12.15 -7.52 5.04
N HIS A 104 11.20 -7.23 4.16
CA HIS A 104 10.51 -5.95 4.10
C HIS A 104 9.28 -5.95 5.02
N SER A 105 9.24 -5.03 6.00
CA SER A 105 8.21 -4.99 7.06
C SER A 105 6.76 -4.83 6.56
N ASN A 106 6.58 -4.27 5.36
CA ASN A 106 5.27 -4.05 4.73
C ASN A 106 4.89 -5.13 3.70
N VAL A 107 5.49 -6.31 3.77
CA VAL A 107 5.12 -7.48 2.97
C VAL A 107 4.65 -8.58 3.90
N LEU A 108 3.62 -9.32 3.49
CA LEU A 108 3.09 -10.44 4.26
C LEU A 108 4.06 -11.62 4.21
N ASN A 109 4.53 -12.06 5.37
CA ASN A 109 5.54 -13.12 5.42
C ASN A 109 4.96 -14.50 5.12
N PRO A 110 5.56 -15.25 4.17
CA PRO A 110 5.24 -16.67 4.00
C PRO A 110 5.87 -17.47 5.15
N ILE A 111 5.10 -18.40 5.70
CA ILE A 111 5.54 -19.37 6.72
C ILE A 111 5.97 -20.68 6.05
N GLY A 112 5.24 -21.09 5.01
CA GLY A 112 5.47 -22.39 4.39
C GLY A 112 4.47 -22.72 3.30
N CYS A 113 4.49 -23.98 2.87
CA CYS A 113 3.58 -24.48 1.84
C CYS A 113 3.34 -26.00 1.95
N CYS A 114 2.30 -26.46 1.27
CA CYS A 114 2.05 -27.85 0.95
C CYS A 114 2.24 -28.04 -0.55
N LEU A 115 3.12 -28.97 -0.94
CA LEU A 115 3.50 -29.22 -2.34
C LEU A 115 2.82 -30.47 -2.94
N GLU A 116 2.17 -31.28 -2.12
CA GLU A 116 1.55 -32.56 -2.52
C GLU A 116 0.14 -32.41 -3.11
N THR A 117 -0.30 -31.18 -3.38
CA THR A 117 -1.56 -30.85 -4.06
C THR A 117 -1.32 -30.44 -5.52
N PRO A 118 -2.31 -30.57 -6.43
CA PRO A 118 -2.15 -30.16 -7.83
C PRO A 118 -1.68 -28.72 -8.00
N SER A 119 -2.18 -27.80 -7.18
CA SER A 119 -1.60 -26.46 -6.99
C SER A 119 -1.13 -26.31 -5.55
N PRO A 120 0.11 -25.86 -5.27
CA PRO A 120 0.59 -25.70 -3.90
C PRO A 120 -0.33 -24.85 -3.04
N VAL A 121 -0.55 -25.30 -1.80
CA VAL A 121 -1.29 -24.52 -0.79
C VAL A 121 -0.27 -23.74 0.03
N LEU A 122 -0.45 -22.43 0.13
CA LEU A 122 0.52 -21.55 0.77
C LEU A 122 0.06 -21.17 2.17
N VAL A 123 1.01 -20.96 3.09
CA VAL A 123 0.76 -20.57 4.48
C VAL A 123 1.50 -19.28 4.76
N TYR A 124 0.80 -18.30 5.31
CA TYR A 124 1.29 -16.97 5.63
C TYR A 124 1.02 -16.60 7.09
N GLU A 125 1.76 -15.62 7.59
CA GLU A 125 1.41 -14.96 8.85
C GLU A 125 -0.02 -14.41 8.82
N PHE A 126 -0.64 -14.32 9.98
CA PHE A 126 -1.99 -13.78 10.12
C PHE A 126 -1.93 -12.26 10.29
N ALA A 127 -2.76 -11.54 9.53
CA ALA A 127 -2.92 -10.10 9.65
C ALA A 127 -4.31 -9.82 10.24
N ALA A 128 -4.34 -9.42 11.52
CA ALA A 128 -5.54 -9.49 12.35
C ALA A 128 -6.69 -8.58 11.91
N ASN A 129 -6.37 -7.45 11.26
CA ASN A 129 -7.36 -6.47 10.84
C ASN A 129 -7.86 -6.70 9.40
N GLY A 130 -7.50 -7.82 8.78
CA GLY A 130 -8.07 -8.29 7.52
C GLY A 130 -7.65 -7.46 6.31
N PHE A 131 -8.49 -7.43 5.26
CA PHE A 131 -8.17 -6.78 3.99
C PHE A 131 -8.47 -5.29 4.02
N LEU A 132 -7.58 -4.50 3.42
CA LEU A 132 -7.73 -3.05 3.33
C LEU A 132 -9.06 -2.62 2.67
N MET A 133 -9.51 -3.36 1.66
CA MET A 133 -10.76 -3.04 0.95
C MET A 133 -11.99 -3.04 1.86
N ASP A 134 -12.00 -3.83 2.93
CA ASP A 134 -13.14 -3.90 3.87
C ASP A 134 -13.22 -2.67 4.78
N ARG A 135 -12.16 -1.86 4.81
CA ARG A 135 -12.04 -0.60 5.58
C ARG A 135 -12.06 0.66 4.70
N ILE A 136 -11.95 0.51 3.37
CA ILE A 136 -11.87 1.62 2.40
C ILE A 136 -13.08 1.68 1.48
N TYR A 137 -13.49 0.55 0.88
CA TYR A 137 -14.59 0.61 -0.09
C TYR A 137 -15.89 0.91 0.64
N VAL A 138 -16.51 2.05 0.33
CA VAL A 138 -17.73 2.53 0.99
C VAL A 138 -18.84 1.49 0.94
N SER A 139 -18.94 0.77 -0.19
CA SER A 139 -19.89 -0.33 -0.37
C SER A 139 -19.68 -1.50 0.60
N ARG A 140 -18.42 -1.85 0.90
CA ARG A 140 -18.07 -2.92 1.84
C ARG A 140 -18.21 -2.45 3.28
N VAL A 141 -17.69 -1.26 3.60
CA VAL A 141 -17.79 -0.63 4.93
C VAL A 141 -19.25 -0.55 5.38
N THR A 142 -20.13 -0.06 4.50
CA THR A 142 -21.58 0.05 4.78
C THR A 142 -22.21 -1.32 4.98
N LYS A 143 -21.94 -2.28 4.08
CA LYS A 143 -22.52 -3.63 4.14
C LYS A 143 -22.08 -4.42 5.38
N GLN A 144 -20.83 -4.28 5.79
CA GLN A 144 -20.24 -5.00 6.92
C GLN A 144 -20.35 -4.23 8.25
N LYS A 145 -20.84 -2.98 8.23
CA LYS A 145 -20.89 -2.08 9.39
C LYS A 145 -19.51 -1.88 10.04
N ASN A 146 -18.46 -1.85 9.22
CA ASN A 146 -17.10 -1.59 9.69
C ASN A 146 -16.92 -0.10 9.99
N GLN A 147 -15.96 0.22 10.85
CA GLN A 147 -15.52 1.60 11.02
C GLN A 147 -14.71 2.03 9.80
N PRO A 148 -15.10 3.12 9.11
CA PRO A 148 -14.32 3.69 8.01
C PRO A 148 -12.91 4.04 8.47
N MET A 149 -11.95 3.93 7.57
CA MET A 149 -10.58 4.31 7.88
C MET A 149 -10.38 5.83 7.77
N ALA A 150 -9.85 6.44 8.83
CA ALA A 150 -9.47 7.85 8.87
C ALA A 150 -8.42 8.21 7.81
N TRP A 151 -8.45 9.44 7.32
CA TRP A 151 -7.60 9.90 6.20
C TRP A 151 -6.09 9.73 6.44
N MET A 152 -5.61 10.13 7.63
CA MET A 152 -4.19 10.01 7.95
C MET A 152 -3.69 8.55 7.95
N SER A 153 -4.55 7.59 8.29
CA SER A 153 -4.23 6.16 8.18
C SER A 153 -4.13 5.72 6.71
N ARG A 154 -5.04 6.21 5.84
CA ARG A 154 -4.98 5.96 4.39
C ARG A 154 -3.66 6.48 3.78
N LEU A 155 -3.24 7.69 4.17
CA LEU A 155 -1.96 8.28 3.74
C LEU A 155 -0.75 7.45 4.20
N LYS A 156 -0.73 7.02 5.46
CA LYS A 156 0.33 6.15 6.00
C LYS A 156 0.41 4.84 5.23
N ILE A 157 -0.73 4.23 4.94
CA ILE A 157 -0.81 2.99 4.16
C ILE A 157 -0.28 3.21 2.75
N ALA A 158 -0.72 4.25 2.06
CA ALA A 158 -0.21 4.61 0.73
C ALA A 158 1.32 4.73 0.74
N ARG A 159 1.90 5.42 1.74
CA ARG A 159 3.36 5.57 1.87
C ARG A 159 4.07 4.24 2.12
N HIS A 160 3.55 3.40 3.00
CA HIS A 160 4.14 2.08 3.30
C HIS A 160 4.10 1.13 2.11
N ILE A 161 3.00 1.12 1.36
CA ILE A 161 2.88 0.35 0.12
C ILE A 161 3.79 0.93 -0.96
N ALA A 162 3.86 2.26 -1.13
CA ALA A 162 4.79 2.89 -2.06
C ALA A 162 6.24 2.49 -1.76
N TYR A 163 6.60 2.41 -0.48
CA TYR A 163 7.91 1.97 -0.04
C TYR A 163 8.19 0.51 -0.42
N ALA A 164 7.23 -0.41 -0.16
CA ALA A 164 7.36 -1.81 -0.55
C ALA A 164 7.54 -2.00 -2.07
N ILE A 165 6.79 -1.26 -2.89
CA ILE A 165 6.95 -1.31 -4.35
C ILE A 165 8.28 -0.68 -4.79
N SER A 166 8.70 0.44 -4.17
CA SER A 166 10.02 1.02 -4.45
C SER A 166 11.15 0.04 -4.15
N TYR A 167 10.99 -0.79 -3.12
CA TYR A 167 11.95 -1.85 -2.77
C TYR A 167 12.00 -2.93 -3.85
N LEU A 168 10.86 -3.39 -4.37
CA LEU A 168 10.81 -4.32 -5.52
C LEU A 168 11.56 -3.77 -6.74
N HIS A 169 11.43 -2.46 -7.01
CA HIS A 169 12.05 -1.82 -8.17
C HIS A 169 13.56 -1.59 -8.01
N THR A 170 14.06 -1.42 -6.79
CA THR A 170 15.41 -0.85 -6.59
C THR A 170 16.34 -1.65 -5.69
N ALA A 171 15.83 -2.54 -4.83
CA ALA A 171 16.65 -3.23 -3.84
C ALA A 171 17.30 -4.52 -4.35
N PHE A 172 16.85 -5.02 -5.50
CA PHE A 172 17.39 -6.21 -6.14
C PHE A 172 18.25 -5.85 -7.34
N HIS A 173 19.13 -6.78 -7.73
CA HIS A 173 19.98 -6.60 -8.91
C HIS A 173 19.19 -6.34 -10.20
N ARG A 174 17.97 -6.87 -10.29
CA ARG A 174 17.03 -6.65 -11.39
C ARG A 174 15.71 -6.12 -10.82
N PRO A 175 15.10 -5.08 -11.41
CA PRO A 175 13.78 -4.61 -11.00
C PRO A 175 12.75 -5.73 -11.07
N VAL A 176 11.91 -5.83 -10.04
CA VAL A 176 10.76 -6.73 -10.00
C VAL A 176 9.49 -5.91 -10.15
N ILE A 177 8.69 -6.19 -11.17
CA ILE A 177 7.41 -5.50 -11.40
C ILE A 177 6.31 -6.32 -10.73
N HIS A 178 5.51 -5.70 -9.87
CA HIS A 178 4.47 -6.37 -9.08
C HIS A 178 3.28 -6.82 -9.93
N MET A 179 2.83 -5.98 -10.88
CA MET A 179 1.76 -6.20 -11.87
C MET A 179 0.33 -6.38 -11.34
N ALA A 180 0.11 -6.53 -10.04
CA ALA A 180 -1.23 -6.81 -9.49
C ALA A 180 -1.59 -5.94 -8.28
N LEU A 181 -1.11 -4.68 -8.24
CA LEU A 181 -1.27 -3.83 -7.07
C LEU A 181 -2.72 -3.34 -6.92
N ARG A 182 -3.43 -3.90 -5.93
CA ARG A 182 -4.88 -3.68 -5.69
C ARG A 182 -5.19 -3.78 -4.21
N MET A 183 -6.34 -3.24 -3.77
CA MET A 183 -6.74 -3.26 -2.36
C MET A 183 -6.87 -4.67 -1.76
N HIS A 184 -7.23 -5.68 -2.54
CA HIS A 184 -7.27 -7.08 -2.06
C HIS A 184 -5.89 -7.74 -1.94
N GLY A 185 -4.84 -7.08 -2.45
CA GLY A 185 -3.44 -7.46 -2.24
C GLY A 185 -2.82 -6.77 -1.03
N ILE A 186 -3.61 -6.11 -0.18
CA ILE A 186 -3.12 -5.41 1.00
C ILE A 186 -3.94 -5.86 2.21
N LEU A 187 -3.25 -6.46 3.17
CA LEU A 187 -3.78 -6.83 4.48
C LEU A 187 -3.31 -5.84 5.55
N LEU A 188 -3.98 -5.83 6.69
CA LEU A 188 -3.66 -5.00 7.85
C LEU A 188 -3.35 -5.90 9.05
N ASP A 189 -2.18 -5.71 9.64
CA ASP A 189 -1.84 -6.39 10.89
C ASP A 189 -2.60 -5.78 12.08
N GLU A 190 -2.35 -6.28 13.29
CA GLU A 190 -3.00 -5.84 14.53
C GLU A 190 -2.81 -4.34 14.85
N HIS A 191 -1.84 -3.69 14.22
CA HIS A 191 -1.51 -2.28 14.39
C HIS A 191 -1.91 -1.42 13.18
N ASP A 192 -2.75 -1.95 12.29
CA ASP A 192 -3.12 -1.34 11.01
C ASP A 192 -1.91 -1.00 10.11
N VAL A 193 -0.79 -1.71 10.28
CA VAL A 193 0.36 -1.60 9.37
C VAL A 193 0.06 -2.47 8.14
N PRO A 194 0.20 -1.93 6.92
CA PRO A 194 -0.16 -2.67 5.73
C PRO A 194 0.90 -3.73 5.38
N LYS A 195 0.40 -4.88 4.91
CA LYS A 195 1.15 -6.03 4.43
C LYS A 195 0.74 -6.32 2.99
N LEU A 196 1.63 -6.01 2.05
CA LEU A 196 1.48 -6.36 0.64
C LEU A 196 1.56 -7.88 0.49
N CYS A 197 0.59 -8.47 -0.20
CA CYS A 197 0.55 -9.88 -0.56
C CYS A 197 0.23 -10.02 -2.06
N ASN A 198 0.05 -11.25 -2.54
CA ASN A 198 -0.33 -11.53 -3.93
C ASN A 198 0.73 -11.12 -4.97
N LEU A 199 1.98 -11.51 -4.73
CA LEU A 199 3.11 -11.31 -5.66
C LEU A 199 3.15 -12.35 -6.80
N PHE A 200 2.05 -13.07 -7.01
CA PHE A 200 1.97 -14.17 -7.97
C PHE A 200 2.13 -13.76 -9.44
N HIS A 201 1.88 -12.49 -9.78
CA HIS A 201 2.11 -11.94 -11.11
C HIS A 201 3.43 -11.17 -11.23
N SER A 202 4.26 -11.19 -10.20
CA SER A 202 5.50 -10.43 -10.22
C SER A 202 6.50 -11.03 -11.20
N VAL A 203 7.15 -10.17 -11.96
CA VAL A 203 8.11 -10.53 -13.02
C VAL A 203 9.36 -9.66 -12.92
N SER A 204 10.54 -10.25 -13.05
CA SER A 204 11.80 -9.51 -13.08
C SER A 204 12.13 -9.05 -14.50
N ILE A 205 12.61 -7.81 -14.63
CA ILE A 205 13.19 -7.34 -15.89
C ILE A 205 14.52 -8.09 -16.12
N PRO A 206 14.77 -8.69 -17.30
CA PRO A 206 16.03 -9.34 -17.60
C PRO A 206 17.22 -8.37 -17.56
N GLU A 207 18.41 -8.90 -17.36
CA GLU A 207 19.63 -8.08 -17.36
C GLU A 207 19.90 -7.48 -18.74
N GLY A 208 20.24 -6.20 -18.78
CA GLY A 208 20.46 -5.44 -20.02
C GLY A 208 19.18 -4.96 -20.70
N GLU A 209 18.00 -5.40 -20.22
CA GLU A 209 16.71 -5.00 -20.77
C GLU A 209 16.07 -3.88 -19.94
N THR A 210 15.17 -3.12 -20.57
CA THR A 210 14.39 -2.04 -19.91
C THR A 210 12.92 -2.41 -19.71
N ASP A 211 12.47 -3.53 -20.30
CA ASP A 211 11.11 -4.02 -20.21
C ASP A 211 11.06 -5.56 -20.22
N VAL A 212 9.90 -6.11 -19.88
CA VAL A 212 9.65 -7.55 -19.94
C VAL A 212 8.20 -7.83 -20.32
N LYS A 213 7.93 -8.98 -20.96
CA LYS A 213 6.55 -9.40 -21.22
C LYS A 213 5.84 -9.70 -19.91
N GLY A 214 4.71 -9.04 -19.69
CA GLY A 214 3.82 -9.32 -18.55
C GLY A 214 2.93 -10.54 -18.79
N HIS A 215 2.08 -10.85 -17.81
CA HIS A 215 1.12 -11.94 -17.92
C HIS A 215 -0.04 -11.61 -18.86
N GLU A 216 -0.13 -12.30 -20.00
CA GLU A 216 -1.13 -12.05 -21.06
C GLU A 216 -2.59 -12.03 -20.56
N VAL A 217 -2.93 -12.88 -19.58
CA VAL A 217 -4.27 -12.94 -18.99
C VAL A 217 -4.72 -11.60 -18.39
N LEU A 218 -3.77 -10.77 -17.94
CA LEU A 218 -4.04 -9.47 -17.35
C LEU A 218 -4.28 -8.37 -18.40
N ARG A 219 -3.75 -8.55 -19.61
CA ARG A 219 -3.72 -7.51 -20.65
C ARG A 219 -5.10 -7.03 -21.08
N ASN A 220 -6.10 -7.90 -21.01
CA ASN A 220 -7.48 -7.60 -21.42
C ASN A 220 -8.28 -6.80 -20.38
N PHE A 221 -7.77 -6.62 -19.15
CA PHE A 221 -8.48 -5.80 -18.17
C PHE A 221 -8.18 -4.32 -18.43
N ARG A 222 -9.26 -3.54 -18.65
CA ARG A 222 -9.19 -2.11 -19.00
C ARG A 222 -8.47 -1.21 -17.99
N PHE A 223 -8.28 -1.67 -16.76
CA PHE A 223 -7.75 -0.87 -15.65
C PHE A 223 -6.22 -0.90 -15.53
N TYR A 224 -5.54 -1.71 -16.34
CA TYR A 224 -4.09 -1.71 -16.40
C TYR A 224 -3.54 -0.60 -17.28
N ALA A 225 -2.27 -0.29 -17.04
CA ALA A 225 -1.54 0.76 -17.73
C ALA A 225 -1.67 0.67 -19.27
N PRO A 226 -1.91 1.80 -19.97
CA PRO A 226 -2.15 1.81 -21.41
C PRO A 226 -1.06 1.11 -22.24
N GLU A 227 0.20 1.30 -21.87
CA GLU A 227 1.34 0.72 -22.57
C GLU A 227 1.40 -0.82 -22.45
N PHE A 228 0.97 -1.35 -21.30
CA PHE A 228 0.88 -2.80 -21.11
C PHE A 228 -0.27 -3.39 -21.94
N ARG A 229 -1.42 -2.72 -21.98
CA ARG A 229 -2.55 -3.15 -22.82
C ARG A 229 -2.17 -3.17 -24.31
N ALA A 230 -1.45 -2.15 -24.75
CA ALA A 230 -1.02 -1.99 -26.14
C ALA A 230 0.05 -3.02 -26.55
N SER A 231 1.11 -3.16 -25.76
CA SER A 231 2.33 -3.91 -26.16
C SER A 231 2.51 -5.26 -25.46
N GLY A 232 1.82 -5.50 -24.34
CA GLY A 232 2.06 -6.63 -23.45
C GLY A 232 3.36 -6.53 -22.63
N LYS A 233 4.13 -5.46 -22.80
CA LYS A 233 5.37 -5.20 -22.05
C LYS A 233 5.10 -4.38 -20.80
N VAL A 234 5.85 -4.66 -19.75
CA VAL A 234 5.79 -3.95 -18.47
C VAL A 234 7.17 -3.42 -18.08
N THR A 235 7.13 -2.32 -17.34
CA THR A 235 8.27 -1.67 -16.70
C THR A 235 7.88 -1.28 -15.27
N GLU A 236 8.79 -0.67 -14.53
CA GLU A 236 8.48 -0.07 -13.22
C GLU A 236 7.33 0.94 -13.30
N LYS A 237 7.18 1.60 -14.46
CA LYS A 237 6.12 2.59 -14.70
C LYS A 237 4.72 1.97 -14.77
N THR A 238 4.63 0.67 -15.03
CA THR A 238 3.36 -0.06 -14.99
C THR A 238 2.84 -0.15 -13.56
N ASP A 239 3.70 -0.47 -12.58
CA ASP A 239 3.32 -0.44 -11.16
C ASP A 239 3.03 0.97 -10.66
N VAL A 240 3.73 2.00 -11.19
CA VAL A 240 3.44 3.41 -10.84
C VAL A 240 2.01 3.78 -11.24
N TYR A 241 1.56 3.34 -12.42
CA TYR A 241 0.18 3.55 -12.87
C TYR A 241 -0.83 2.86 -11.93
N ASP A 242 -0.60 1.59 -11.60
CA ASP A 242 -1.47 0.85 -10.67
C ASP A 242 -1.48 1.48 -9.28
N PHE A 243 -0.35 2.02 -8.82
CA PHE A 243 -0.27 2.77 -7.56
C PHE A 243 -1.05 4.08 -7.62
N GLY A 244 -0.99 4.82 -8.74
CA GLY A 244 -1.81 6.00 -8.95
C GLY A 244 -3.31 5.70 -8.86
N ARG A 245 -3.75 4.60 -9.47
CA ARG A 245 -5.13 4.10 -9.32
C ARG A 245 -5.46 3.74 -7.86
N LEU A 246 -4.54 3.08 -7.15
CA LEU A 246 -4.70 2.79 -5.72
C LEU A 246 -4.89 4.05 -4.88
N LEU A 247 -4.15 5.14 -5.18
CA LEU A 247 -4.35 6.43 -4.51
C LEU A 247 -5.76 6.99 -4.74
N LEU A 248 -6.28 6.90 -5.96
CA LEU A 248 -7.65 7.34 -6.27
C LEU A 248 -8.68 6.51 -5.49
N GLU A 249 -8.49 5.19 -5.39
CA GLU A 249 -9.36 4.33 -4.60
C GLU A 249 -9.30 4.63 -3.10
N LEU A 250 -8.11 4.95 -2.54
CA LEU A 250 -7.98 5.40 -1.15
C LEU A 250 -8.71 6.72 -0.88
N LEU A 251 -8.64 7.64 -1.84
CA LEU A 251 -9.17 9.00 -1.73
C LEU A 251 -10.69 9.04 -1.90
N THR A 252 -11.21 8.23 -2.82
CA THR A 252 -12.65 8.18 -3.13
C THR A 252 -13.37 7.09 -2.33
N GLY A 253 -12.71 6.04 -1.88
CA GLY A 253 -13.38 4.86 -1.32
C GLY A 253 -14.19 4.08 -2.38
N GLU A 254 -13.95 4.33 -3.68
CA GLU A 254 -14.57 3.60 -4.78
C GLU A 254 -13.74 2.39 -5.18
N ASN A 255 -14.42 1.33 -5.62
CA ASN A 255 -13.78 0.18 -6.25
C ASN A 255 -13.72 0.44 -7.76
N SER A 256 -12.52 0.51 -8.36
CA SER A 256 -12.38 0.79 -9.80
C SER A 256 -13.15 -0.19 -10.70
N TYR A 257 -13.39 -1.42 -10.22
CA TYR A 257 -14.14 -2.44 -10.95
C TYR A 257 -15.66 -2.29 -10.82
N HIS A 258 -16.13 -1.60 -9.78
CA HIS A 258 -17.54 -1.45 -9.48
C HIS A 258 -17.78 -0.14 -8.72
N ILE A 259 -17.84 0.94 -9.50
CA ILE A 259 -18.01 2.31 -9.01
C ILE A 259 -19.50 2.54 -8.77
N ILE A 260 -19.86 2.94 -7.53
CA ILE A 260 -21.27 3.07 -7.12
C ILE A 260 -21.65 4.53 -6.83
N ARG A 261 -20.84 5.28 -6.08
CA ARG A 261 -21.20 6.65 -5.64
C ARG A 261 -21.02 7.68 -6.75
N LEU A 262 -19.99 7.51 -7.57
CA LEU A 262 -19.63 8.49 -8.58
C LEU A 262 -20.41 8.22 -9.88
N THR A 263 -21.10 9.26 -10.36
CA THR A 263 -21.74 9.23 -11.68
C THR A 263 -20.67 9.35 -12.76
N ILE A 264 -20.19 8.20 -13.22
CA ILE A 264 -19.25 8.06 -14.33
C ILE A 264 -19.99 7.66 -15.60
N ASN A 265 -19.50 8.10 -16.75
CA ASN A 265 -20.04 7.66 -18.03
C ASN A 265 -19.86 6.14 -18.19
N GLU A 266 -20.83 5.49 -18.82
CA GLU A 266 -20.73 4.07 -19.11
C GLU A 266 -19.47 3.78 -19.95
N GLY A 267 -18.71 2.77 -19.53
CA GLY A 267 -17.43 2.42 -20.17
C GLY A 267 -16.20 3.15 -19.62
N SER A 268 -16.35 4.31 -18.97
CA SER A 268 -15.21 5.06 -18.41
C SER A 268 -14.61 4.40 -17.16
N THR A 269 -13.32 4.61 -16.95
CA THR A 269 -12.59 4.19 -15.73
C THR A 269 -12.55 5.32 -14.69
N LEU A 270 -12.24 4.97 -13.43
CA LEU A 270 -12.01 5.98 -12.37
C LEU A 270 -10.89 6.95 -12.75
N VAL A 271 -9.82 6.46 -13.38
CA VAL A 271 -8.67 7.27 -13.81
C VAL A 271 -9.11 8.31 -14.85
N GLU A 272 -9.82 7.87 -15.89
CA GLU A 272 -10.34 8.77 -16.95
C GLU A 272 -11.31 9.81 -16.37
N TYR A 273 -12.21 9.39 -15.48
CA TYR A 273 -13.12 10.30 -14.80
C TYR A 273 -12.37 11.38 -14.01
N MET A 274 -11.31 10.99 -13.30
CA MET A 274 -10.50 11.91 -12.47
C MET A 274 -9.69 12.89 -13.32
N HIS A 275 -9.13 12.47 -14.45
CA HIS A 275 -8.46 13.37 -15.40
C HIS A 275 -9.42 14.40 -15.99
N ASN A 276 -10.66 14.00 -16.30
CA ASN A 276 -11.66 14.91 -16.87
C ASN A 276 -12.24 15.91 -15.84
N ARG A 277 -12.40 15.51 -14.58
CA ARG A 277 -13.04 16.35 -13.55
C ARG A 277 -12.12 17.38 -12.90
N THR A 278 -10.81 17.11 -12.84
CA THR A 278 -9.84 18.00 -12.19
C THR A 278 -9.58 19.30 -12.94
N GLN A 279 -10.12 19.46 -14.16
CA GLN A 279 -10.12 20.72 -14.89
C GLN A 279 -11.28 21.67 -14.51
N GLY A 280 -12.12 21.35 -13.51
CA GLY A 280 -13.21 22.26 -13.12
C GLY A 280 -14.09 21.92 -11.92
N HIS A 281 -13.80 20.88 -11.12
CA HIS A 281 -14.66 20.47 -9.98
C HIS A 281 -13.97 20.58 -8.62
N CYS A 282 -14.77 20.74 -7.57
CA CYS A 282 -14.31 20.74 -6.18
C CYS A 282 -13.94 19.31 -5.75
N ILE A 283 -12.69 19.10 -5.33
CA ILE A 283 -12.20 17.81 -4.79
C ILE A 283 -13.11 17.22 -3.70
N ASN A 284 -13.86 18.05 -2.98
CA ASN A 284 -14.77 17.62 -1.92
C ASN A 284 -15.95 16.79 -2.44
N GLU A 285 -16.29 16.89 -3.73
CA GLU A 285 -17.39 16.12 -4.35
C GLU A 285 -16.98 14.68 -4.66
N ILE A 286 -15.68 14.42 -4.84
CA ILE A 286 -15.14 13.12 -5.24
C ILE A 286 -14.57 12.33 -4.05
N VAL A 287 -14.06 13.03 -3.04
CA VAL A 287 -13.48 12.43 -1.83
C VAL A 287 -14.53 11.61 -1.09
N ASP A 288 -14.10 10.52 -0.47
CA ASP A 288 -14.93 9.75 0.44
C ASP A 288 -15.51 10.68 1.54
N PRO A 289 -16.84 10.80 1.67
CA PRO A 289 -17.45 11.72 2.64
C PRO A 289 -16.98 11.49 4.09
N THR A 290 -16.57 10.27 4.43
CA THR A 290 -16.05 9.94 5.77
C THR A 290 -14.74 10.66 6.08
N ILE A 291 -13.92 10.96 5.07
CA ILE A 291 -12.68 11.76 5.24
C ILE A 291 -13.00 13.20 5.64
N LEU A 292 -14.10 13.76 5.14
CA LEU A 292 -14.50 15.14 5.43
C LEU A 292 -15.24 15.26 6.77
N ALA A 293 -15.83 14.17 7.25
CA ALA A 293 -16.61 14.13 8.50
C ALA A 293 -15.73 14.12 9.77
N ASP A 294 -14.47 13.73 9.68
CA ASP A 294 -13.55 13.54 10.82
C ASP A 294 -13.08 14.84 11.52
N GLY A 295 -13.73 15.99 11.28
CA GLY A 295 -13.43 17.25 11.97
C GLY A 295 -12.09 17.92 11.60
N GLU A 296 -11.24 17.26 10.82
CA GLU A 296 -9.98 17.78 10.25
C GLU A 296 -10.22 18.69 9.02
N ALA A 297 -11.42 19.23 8.84
CA ALA A 297 -11.85 20.04 7.69
C ALA A 297 -11.21 21.46 7.68
N GLY A 298 -9.88 21.52 7.64
CA GLY A 298 -9.08 22.74 7.55
C GLY A 298 -8.25 22.82 6.27
N ALA A 299 -7.61 23.97 6.06
CA ALA A 299 -6.78 24.23 4.87
C ALA A 299 -5.64 23.21 4.65
N SER A 300 -5.13 22.59 5.74
CA SER A 300 -4.12 21.53 5.66
C SER A 300 -4.66 20.26 5.00
N LEU A 301 -5.83 19.78 5.44
CA LEU A 301 -6.48 18.60 4.84
C LEU A 301 -6.74 18.83 3.35
N GLN A 302 -7.25 20.01 2.99
CA GLN A 302 -7.49 20.36 1.59
C GLN A 302 -6.22 20.33 0.76
N ARG A 303 -5.11 20.87 1.28
CA ARG A 303 -3.80 20.82 0.63
C ARG A 303 -3.31 19.38 0.47
N GLN A 304 -3.51 18.53 1.48
CA GLN A 304 -3.13 17.12 1.39
C GLN A 304 -3.94 16.38 0.33
N LEU A 305 -5.27 16.52 0.35
CA LEU A 305 -6.17 15.91 -0.62
C LEU A 305 -5.77 16.33 -2.04
N GLN A 306 -5.59 17.64 -2.28
CA GLN A 306 -5.20 18.15 -3.60
C GLN A 306 -3.83 17.62 -4.03
N ALA A 307 -2.87 17.56 -3.11
CA ALA A 307 -1.54 17.04 -3.42
C ALA A 307 -1.57 15.53 -3.76
N VAL A 308 -2.42 14.74 -3.08
CA VAL A 308 -2.60 13.32 -3.42
C VAL A 308 -3.29 13.17 -4.76
N VAL A 309 -4.32 13.96 -5.08
CA VAL A 309 -4.97 13.94 -6.40
C VAL A 309 -3.95 14.24 -7.48
N ASN A 310 -3.18 15.32 -7.35
CA ASN A 310 -2.15 15.67 -8.33
C ASN A 310 -1.09 14.55 -8.49
N LEU A 311 -0.67 13.95 -7.38
CA LEU A 311 0.25 12.81 -7.42
C LEU A 311 -0.35 11.60 -8.12
N ALA A 312 -1.60 11.25 -7.81
CA ALA A 312 -2.32 10.14 -8.43
C ALA A 312 -2.44 10.34 -9.94
N LEU A 313 -2.85 11.55 -10.38
CA LEU A 313 -2.96 11.89 -11.80
C LEU A 313 -1.61 11.78 -12.51
N THR A 314 -0.54 12.32 -11.91
CA THR A 314 0.82 12.21 -12.46
C THR A 314 1.27 10.75 -12.56
N CYS A 315 0.92 9.91 -11.58
CA CYS A 315 1.22 8.48 -11.60
C CYS A 315 0.45 7.75 -12.71
N THR A 316 -0.74 8.25 -13.08
CA THR A 316 -1.61 7.69 -14.11
C THR A 316 -1.57 8.41 -15.46
N GLU A 317 -0.50 9.17 -15.73
CA GLU A 317 -0.28 9.76 -17.07
C GLU A 317 -0.25 8.67 -18.14
N GLU A 318 -0.78 8.96 -19.34
CA GLU A 318 -0.75 8.00 -20.44
C GLU A 318 0.68 7.66 -20.85
N ASP A 319 1.54 8.67 -21.00
CA ASP A 319 2.97 8.50 -21.27
C ASP A 319 3.71 8.01 -20.01
N PRO A 320 4.27 6.78 -20.03
CA PRO A 320 5.04 6.24 -18.91
C PRO A 320 6.23 7.09 -18.48
N GLN A 321 6.83 7.88 -19.40
CA GLN A 321 7.98 8.73 -19.11
C GLN A 321 7.63 9.94 -18.25
N ARG A 322 6.37 10.38 -18.28
CA ARG A 322 5.87 11.50 -17.45
C ARG A 322 5.54 11.07 -16.02
N ARG A 323 5.38 9.77 -15.78
CA ARG A 323 5.12 9.22 -14.45
C ARG A 323 6.39 9.34 -13.58
N PRO A 324 6.28 9.57 -12.26
CA PRO A 324 7.44 9.55 -11.36
C PRO A 324 8.02 8.14 -11.18
N THR A 325 9.12 8.00 -10.44
CA THR A 325 9.54 6.68 -9.91
C THR A 325 8.81 6.38 -8.60
N MET A 326 8.71 5.11 -8.18
CA MET A 326 8.12 4.78 -6.88
C MET A 326 8.93 5.33 -5.68
N VAL A 327 10.23 5.57 -5.87
CA VAL A 327 11.06 6.29 -4.89
C VAL A 327 10.56 7.74 -4.73
N ASP A 328 10.30 8.43 -5.84
CA ASP A 328 9.79 9.80 -5.81
C ASP A 328 8.37 9.87 -5.25
N VAL A 329 7.51 8.92 -5.61
CA VAL A 329 6.16 8.78 -5.04
C VAL A 329 6.22 8.64 -3.52
N THR A 330 7.09 7.75 -3.02
CA THR A 330 7.30 7.54 -1.57
C THR A 330 7.76 8.82 -0.87
N LYS A 331 8.71 9.55 -1.48
CA LYS A 331 9.20 10.84 -0.94
C LYS A 331 8.09 11.91 -0.94
N LYS A 332 7.31 12.01 -2.02
CA LYS A 332 6.18 12.95 -2.12
C LYS A 332 5.10 12.66 -1.09
N LEU A 333 4.69 11.39 -0.93
CA LEU A 333 3.72 10.99 0.10
C LEU A 333 4.20 11.32 1.52
N ARG A 334 5.49 11.08 1.81
CA ARG A 334 6.09 11.47 3.10
C ARG A 334 6.01 12.98 3.36
N ARG A 335 6.18 13.81 2.32
CA ARG A 335 6.04 15.28 2.43
C ARG A 335 4.58 15.68 2.67
N ILE A 336 3.64 15.08 1.91
CA ILE A 336 2.20 15.33 2.04
C ILE A 336 1.71 14.98 3.45
N GLU A 337 2.10 13.82 3.99
CA GLU A 337 1.74 13.39 5.36
C GLU A 337 2.19 14.39 6.43
N ARG A 338 3.28 15.15 6.18
CA ARG A 338 3.84 16.12 7.12
C ARG A 338 3.23 17.53 7.02
N PHE A 339 2.32 17.79 6.08
CA PHE A 339 1.70 19.12 5.96
C PHE A 339 1.01 19.57 7.26
N THR A 340 0.50 18.63 8.05
CA THR A 340 -0.09 18.92 9.37
C THR A 340 0.92 19.43 10.40
N LYS A 341 2.20 19.00 10.34
CA LYS A 341 3.21 19.37 11.34
C LYS A 341 3.80 20.76 11.14
N VAL A 342 4.04 21.15 9.89
CA VAL A 342 4.64 22.46 9.58
C VAL A 342 3.66 23.60 9.88
N ASP A 343 2.37 23.37 9.65
CA ASP A 343 1.34 24.37 9.98
C ASP A 343 1.11 24.47 11.49
N GLU A 344 1.19 23.37 12.26
CA GLU A 344 1.08 23.43 13.72
C GLU A 344 2.29 24.10 14.39
N GLU A 345 3.51 23.86 13.92
CA GLU A 345 4.72 24.54 14.40
C GLU A 345 4.73 26.03 14.00
N ALA A 346 4.30 26.36 12.78
CA ALA A 346 4.15 27.74 12.34
C ALA A 346 3.01 28.46 13.09
N LEU A 347 1.86 27.82 13.29
CA LEU A 347 0.74 28.38 14.05
C LEU A 347 1.06 28.48 15.55
N GLY A 348 1.81 27.53 16.10
CA GLY A 348 2.35 27.57 17.46
C GLY A 348 3.35 28.71 17.63
N SER A 349 4.23 28.92 16.65
CA SER A 349 5.17 30.05 16.63
C SER A 349 4.45 31.40 16.51
N VAL A 350 3.43 31.50 15.66
CA VAL A 350 2.60 32.72 15.52
C VAL A 350 1.76 32.98 16.77
N ARG A 351 1.24 31.94 17.45
CA ARG A 351 0.54 32.08 18.74
C ARG A 351 1.50 32.55 19.83
N ASN A 352 2.73 32.03 19.86
CA ASN A 352 3.76 32.45 20.82
C ASN A 352 4.22 33.89 20.55
N LEU A 353 4.39 34.29 19.29
CA LEU A 353 4.69 35.69 18.91
C LEU A 353 3.56 36.63 19.32
N LYS A 354 2.30 36.27 19.06
CA LYS A 354 1.14 37.07 19.48
C LYS A 354 0.95 37.13 21.00
N LEU A 355 1.31 36.08 21.73
CA LEU A 355 1.34 36.09 23.20
C LEU A 355 2.46 37.01 23.70
N HIS A 356 3.65 36.95 23.10
CA HIS A 356 4.78 37.80 23.45
C HIS A 356 4.48 39.29 23.20
N GLU A 357 3.91 39.65 22.05
CA GLU A 357 3.45 41.02 21.77
C GLU A 357 2.38 41.51 22.76
N ARG A 358 1.51 40.61 23.26
CA ARG A 358 0.49 40.94 24.26
C ARG A 358 1.10 41.15 25.66
N PHE A 359 2.12 40.38 26.00
CA PHE A 359 2.89 40.54 27.24
C PHE A 359 3.75 41.81 27.21
N GLU A 360 4.41 42.12 26.10
CA GLU A 360 5.17 43.38 25.92
C GLU A 360 4.25 44.61 25.90
N GLY A 361 3.07 44.51 25.28
CA GLY A 361 2.04 45.56 25.32
C GLY A 361 1.50 45.84 26.72
N HIS A 362 1.34 44.81 27.57
CA HIS A 362 0.94 44.96 28.97
C HIS A 362 2.09 45.41 29.89
N ALA A 363 3.33 44.98 29.62
CA ALA A 363 4.52 45.47 30.33
C ALA A 363 4.79 46.95 30.03
N SER A 364 4.65 47.37 28.76
CA SER A 364 4.77 48.77 28.33
C SER A 364 3.68 49.68 28.91
N ALA A 365 2.45 49.18 29.04
CA ALA A 365 1.36 49.90 29.70
C ALA A 365 1.52 49.98 31.23
N SER A 366 2.22 49.02 31.85
CA SER A 366 2.47 48.98 33.29
C SER A 366 3.72 49.78 33.69
N LEU A 367 4.78 49.80 32.86
CA LEU A 367 5.96 50.63 33.07
C LEU A 367 5.68 52.13 32.85
N LYS A 368 4.70 52.50 32.03
CA LYS A 368 4.32 53.92 31.83
C LYS A 368 3.60 54.58 33.00
N ARG A 369 3.32 53.86 34.09
CA ARG A 369 2.69 54.45 35.30
C ARG A 369 3.64 54.82 36.43
N ASN A 370 4.89 54.35 36.43
CA ASN A 370 5.78 54.47 37.60
C ASN A 370 7.20 54.92 37.25
N ILE A 371 7.38 55.90 36.37
CA ILE A 371 8.70 56.49 36.14
C ILE A 371 8.63 57.95 36.56
N SER A 372 9.23 58.25 37.72
CA SER A 372 9.48 59.63 38.15
C SER A 372 10.43 60.31 37.16
N ASN A 373 10.27 61.62 36.99
CA ASN A 373 10.86 62.39 35.90
C ASN A 373 12.40 62.34 35.77
N ASP A 374 13.14 61.81 36.76
CA ASP A 374 14.60 61.72 36.72
C ASP A 374 15.14 60.49 35.96
N GLU A 375 14.42 59.36 35.92
CA GLU A 375 14.87 58.15 35.21
C GLU A 375 14.61 58.22 33.69
N SER A 376 13.66 59.06 33.26
CA SER A 376 13.37 59.26 31.83
C SER A 376 14.47 60.03 31.10
N GLN A 377 15.32 60.79 31.82
CA GLN A 377 16.44 61.53 31.25
C GLN A 377 17.62 60.59 30.98
N ALA A 378 17.92 59.69 31.92
CA ALA A 378 19.00 58.70 31.81
C ALA A 378 18.75 57.67 30.69
N VAL A 379 17.50 57.24 30.49
CA VAL A 379 17.13 56.30 29.42
C VAL A 379 17.22 56.96 28.03
N LYS A 380 16.96 58.27 27.93
CA LYS A 380 17.13 59.03 26.68
C LYS A 380 18.61 59.23 26.34
N GLU A 381 19.45 59.57 27.32
CA GLU A 381 20.90 59.73 27.11
C GLU A 381 21.59 58.40 26.76
N ALA A 382 21.15 57.28 27.34
CA ALA A 382 21.63 55.94 26.97
C ALA A 382 21.18 55.52 25.56
N SER A 383 19.95 55.88 25.16
CA SER A 383 19.43 55.63 23.80
C SER A 383 20.14 56.47 22.73
N GLU A 384 20.60 57.68 23.05
CA GLU A 384 21.36 58.51 22.10
C GLU A 384 22.82 58.04 21.97
N SER A 385 23.46 57.59 23.05
CA SER A 385 24.79 56.95 22.99
C SER A 385 24.79 55.65 22.19
N LEU A 386 23.74 54.83 22.29
CA LEU A 386 23.60 53.60 21.48
C LEU A 386 23.36 53.88 20.00
N ARG A 387 22.69 55.00 19.66
CA ARG A 387 22.47 55.41 18.26
C ARG A 387 23.75 55.93 17.60
N SER A 388 24.67 56.55 18.34
CA SER A 388 25.98 56.93 17.81
C SER A 388 26.91 55.76 17.53
N LEU A 389 26.69 54.60 18.18
CA LEU A 389 27.49 53.38 17.98
C LEU A 389 27.05 52.54 16.77
N ILE A 390 25.89 52.83 16.16
CA ILE A 390 25.32 52.04 15.05
C ILE A 390 25.59 52.69 13.67
N VAL A 391 26.22 53.88 13.62
CA VAL A 391 26.49 54.61 12.36
C VAL A 391 27.95 54.47 11.88
N THR A 392 28.78 53.70 12.58
CA THR A 392 30.15 53.39 12.14
C THR A 392 30.48 51.90 12.30
N GLU A 393 29.93 51.10 11.40
CA GLU A 393 30.44 49.87 10.78
C GLU A 393 29.48 49.50 9.64
#